data_AF-A0A660QUQ7-F1
#
_entry.id   AF-A0A660QUQ7-F1
#
_cell.length_a   1.000
_cell.length_b   1.000
_cell.length_c   1.000
_cell.angle_alpha   90.00
_cell.angle_beta   90.00
_cell.angle_gamma   90.00
#
_symmetry.space_group_name_H-M   'P 1'
#
loop_
_entity.id
_entity.type
_entity.pdbx_description
1 polymer ?
#
loop_
_entity_poly.entity_id
_entity_poly.type
_entity_poly.pdbx_seq_one_letter_code
_entity_poly.pdbx_strand_id
1 'polypeptide(L)' 'MTTCKNELCGLMKKAQKEPIFIKRHGNTCGVILGFKNEDDALDWQLENDPRFLKAIAKRRKGKSIPFAEVYD' A
#
# COMPACT_ATOMS: atom_id res chain seq x y z
N MET A 1 -13.80 9.66 21.22
CA MET A 1 -13.37 8.52 20.36
C MET A 1 -14.55 7.70 19.83
N THR A 2 -15.74 8.30 19.70
CA THR A 2 -16.97 7.57 19.33
C THR A 2 -17.24 7.56 17.82
N THR A 3 -16.71 8.52 17.07
CA THR A 3 -17.01 8.71 15.64
C THR A 3 -16.41 7.60 14.76
N CYS A 4 -15.15 7.21 14.95
CA CYS A 4 -14.54 6.16 14.12
C CYS A 4 -15.23 4.80 14.29
N LYS A 5 -15.65 4.45 15.51
CA LYS A 5 -16.37 3.20 15.78
C LYS A 5 -17.75 3.18 15.12
N ASN A 6 -18.42 4.33 15.08
CA ASN A 6 -19.79 4.44 14.56
C ASN A 6 -19.85 4.69 13.04
N GLU A 7 -18.78 5.19 12.42
CA GLU A 7 -18.74 5.58 11.00
C GLU A 7 -17.76 4.76 10.16
N LEU A 8 -17.33 3.59 10.64
CA LEU A 8 -16.30 2.78 9.99
C LEU A 8 -16.58 2.55 8.50
N CYS A 9 -17.81 2.19 8.12
CA CYS A 9 -18.18 1.99 6.71
C CYS A 9 -17.98 3.25 5.85
N GLY A 10 -18.33 4.43 6.38
CA GLY A 10 -18.13 5.70 5.69
C GLY A 10 -16.66 6.07 5.56
N LEU A 11 -15.87 5.80 6.61
CA LEU A 11 -14.43 5.99 6.61
C LEU A 11 -13.73 5.06 5.63
N MET A 12 -14.13 3.78 5.54
CA MET A 12 -13.55 2.85 4.57
C MET A 12 -13.78 3.30 3.11
N LYS A 13 -14.98 3.81 2.79
CA LYS A 13 -15.25 4.37 1.44
C LYS A 13 -14.37 5.58 1.11
N LYS A 14 -14.12 6.46 2.09
CA LYS A 14 -13.18 7.59 1.92
C LYS A 14 -11.74 7.09 1.80
N ALA A 15 -11.38 6.06 2.56
CA ALA A 15 -10.06 5.47 2.59
C ALA A 15 -9.63 4.83 1.26
N GLN A 16 -10.59 4.46 0.39
CA GLN A 16 -10.33 4.01 -0.99
C GLN A 16 -9.74 5.10 -1.89
N LYS A 17 -9.87 6.38 -1.50
CA LYS A 17 -9.34 7.51 -2.26
C LYS A 17 -8.04 8.04 -1.65
N GLU A 18 -7.98 8.09 -0.33
CA GLU A 18 -6.83 8.61 0.41
C GLU A 18 -6.70 7.97 1.80
N PRO A 19 -5.47 7.73 2.31
CA PRO A 19 -5.28 7.20 3.66
C PRO A 19 -5.90 8.09 4.75
N ILE A 20 -6.60 7.47 5.71
CA ILE A 20 -7.18 8.18 6.85
C ILE A 20 -6.38 7.89 8.10
N PHE A 21 -5.73 8.91 8.67
CA PHE A 21 -5.01 8.79 9.93
C PHE A 21 -5.94 8.85 11.14
N ILE A 22 -5.91 7.82 11.97
CA ILE A 22 -6.62 7.77 13.24
C ILE A 22 -5.72 8.40 14.30
N LYS A 23 -6.24 9.44 14.97
CA LYS A 23 -5.56 10.10 16.10
C LYS A 23 -6.24 9.75 17.42
N ARG A 24 -5.44 9.54 18.46
CA ARG A 24 -5.87 9.39 19.84
C ARG A 24 -5.04 10.32 20.72
N HIS A 25 -5.71 11.16 21.51
CA HIS A 25 -5.08 12.18 22.35
C HIS A 25 -4.04 13.05 21.60
N GLY A 26 -4.36 13.44 20.36
CA GLY A 26 -3.48 14.26 19.52
C GLY A 26 -2.43 13.49 18.71
N ASN A 27 -2.13 12.24 19.07
CA ASN A 27 -1.12 11.42 18.40
C ASN A 27 -1.74 10.46 17.38
N THR A 28 -1.10 10.30 16.22
CA THR A 28 -1.48 9.28 15.23
C THR A 28 -1.22 7.90 15.81
N CYS A 29 -2.27 7.08 15.93
CA CYS A 29 -2.19 5.73 16.49
C CYS A 29 -2.49 4.65 15.45
N GLY A 30 -2.92 5.03 14.25
CA GLY A 30 -3.17 4.09 13.18
C GLY A 30 -3.58 4.78 11.89
N VAL A 31 -3.76 3.98 10.84
CA VAL A 31 -4.20 4.42 9.52
C VAL A 31 -5.26 3.43 9.01
N ILE A 32 -6.29 3.95 8.36
CA ILE A 32 -7.22 3.15 7.56
C ILE A 32 -6.82 3.35 6.11
N LEU A 33 -6.48 2.25 5.45
CA LEU A 33 -6.28 2.17 4.01
C LEU A 33 -7.49 1.45 3.41
N GLY A 34 -8.04 2.00 2.33
CA GLY A 34 -9.06 1.33 1.54
C GLY A 34 -8.52 1.03 0.16
N PHE A 35 -9.01 -0.05 -0.43
CA PHE A 35 -8.70 -0.45 -1.80
C PHE A 35 -10.00 -0.47 -2.60
N LYS A 36 -9.93 -0.08 -3.88
CA LYS A 36 -11.12 -0.08 -4.75
C LYS A 36 -11.52 -1.49 -5.14
N ASN A 37 -10.54 -2.37 -5.28
CA ASN A 37 -10.69 -3.78 -5.62
C ASN A 37 -9.58 -4.62 -4.97
N GLU A 38 -9.57 -5.92 -5.26
CA GLU A 38 -8.58 -6.87 -4.76
C GLU A 38 -7.21 -6.67 -5.39
N ASP A 39 -7.15 -6.31 -6.68
CA ASP A 39 -5.91 -6.04 -7.40
C ASP A 39 -5.11 -4.90 -6.75
N ASP A 40 -5.78 -3.78 -6.42
CA ASP A 40 -5.16 -2.65 -5.72
C ASP A 40 -4.58 -3.06 -4.35
N ALA A 41 -5.25 -3.98 -3.66
CA ALA A 41 -4.81 -4.49 -2.36
C ALA A 41 -3.58 -5.41 -2.52
N LEU A 42 -3.57 -6.24 -3.56
CA LEU A 42 -2.45 -7.11 -3.91
C LEU A 42 -1.21 -6.30 -4.33
N ASP A 43 -1.40 -5.29 -5.17
CA ASP A 43 -0.35 -4.36 -5.58
C ASP A 43 0.26 -3.67 -4.36
N TRP A 44 -0.57 -3.12 -3.48
CA TRP A 44 -0.10 -2.49 -2.25
C TRP A 44 0.67 -3.48 -1.36
N GLN A 45 0.16 -4.70 -1.19
CA GLN A 45 0.85 -5.72 -0.41
C GLN A 45 2.22 -6.05 -0.99
N LEU A 46 2.31 -6.22 -2.32
CA LEU A 46 3.57 -6.55 -3.00
C LEU A 46 4.58 -5.39 -2.90
N GLU A 47 4.14 -4.16 -3.14
CA GLU A 47 4.97 -2.95 -3.04
C GLU A 47 5.53 -2.74 -1.63
N ASN A 48 4.80 -3.15 -0.60
CA ASN A 48 5.19 -3.00 0.80
C ASN A 48 5.84 -4.27 1.39
N ASP A 49 5.89 -5.38 0.64
CA ASP A 49 6.51 -6.62 1.11
C ASP A 49 8.05 -6.45 1.23
N PRO A 50 8.63 -6.61 2.43
CA PRO A 50 10.07 -6.42 2.61
C PRO A 50 10.95 -7.37 1.79
N ARG A 51 10.46 -8.59 1.49
CA ARG A 51 11.15 -9.58 0.66
C ARG A 51 11.14 -9.12 -0.79
N PHE A 52 10.01 -8.60 -1.28
CA PHE A 52 9.91 -8.02 -2.62
C PHE A 52 10.84 -6.82 -2.78
N LEU A 53 10.79 -5.87 -1.84
CA LEU A 53 11.67 -4.69 -1.84
C LEU A 53 13.16 -5.08 -1.81
N LYS A 54 13.54 -6.08 -1.00
CA LYS A 54 14.90 -6.60 -0.95
C LYS A 54 15.31 -7.25 -2.28
N ALA A 55 14.42 -7.99 -2.92
CA ALA A 55 14.67 -8.60 -4.22
C ALA A 55 14.88 -7.54 -5.31
N ILE A 56 14.02 -6.52 -5.38
CA ILE A 56 14.16 -5.39 -6.31
C ILE A 56 15.46 -4.64 -6.08
N ALA A 57 15.80 -4.32 -4.82
CA ALA A 57 17.05 -3.64 -4.48
C ALA A 57 18.29 -4.43 -4.91
N LYS A 58 18.26 -5.76 -4.78
CA LYS A 58 19.34 -6.64 -5.26
C LYS A 58 19.42 -6.62 -6.79
N ARG A 59 18.28 -6.72 -7.48
CA ARG A 59 18.21 -6.77 -8.95
C ARG A 59 18.65 -5.45 -9.60
N ARG A 60 18.30 -4.29 -9.02
CA ARG A 60 18.72 -2.97 -9.51
C ARG A 60 20.25 -2.76 -9.52
N LYS A 61 21.01 -3.54 -8.73
CA LYS A 61 22.48 -3.53 -8.73
C LYS A 61 23.08 -4.47 -9.78
N GLY A 62 22.26 -5.30 -10.43
CA GLY A 62 22.69 -6.26 -11.43
C GLY A 62 22.74 -5.65 -12.83
N LYS A 63 23.08 -6.49 -13.81
CA LYS A 63 23.09 -6.11 -15.22
C LYS A 63 21.65 -6.07 -15.74
N SER A 64 21.22 -4.91 -16.21
CA SER A 64 20.02 -4.78 -17.05
C SER A 64 20.39 -5.19 -18.48
N ILE A 65 19.51 -5.93 -19.14
CA ILE A 65 19.61 -6.20 -20.57
C ILE A 65 18.60 -5.32 -21.33
N PRO A 66 18.95 -4.79 -22.51
CA PRO A 66 17.99 -4.14 -23.38
C PRO A 66 16.80 -5.06 -23.70
N PHE A 67 15.61 -4.49 -23.82
CA PHE A 67 14.39 -5.26 -24.12
C PHE A 67 14.49 -6.04 -25.44
N ALA A 68 15.22 -5.50 -26.42
CA ALA A 68 15.49 -6.18 -27.69
C ALA A 68 16.22 -7.53 -27.53
N GLU A 69 17.03 -7.69 -26.48
CA GLU A 69 17.82 -8.91 -26.24
C GLU A 69 17.04 -9.98 -25.43
N VAL A 70 15.77 -9.74 -25.08
CA VAL A 70 14.97 -10.67 -24.25
C VAL A 70 14.27 -11.77 -25.06
N TYR A 71 14.09 -11.55 -26.37
CA TYR A 71 13.29 -12.42 -27.25
C TYR A 71 14.05 -12.99 -28.45
N ASP A 72 15.37 -12.82 -28.51
CA ASP A 72 16.26 -13.56 -29.43
C ASP A 72 16.75 -14.88 -28.79
#